data_AF-A0A381ICC9-F1
#
_entry.id   AF-A0A381ICC9-F1
#
_cell.length_a   1.000
_cell.length_b   1.000
_cell.length_c   1.000
_cell.angle_alpha   90.00
_cell.angle_beta   90.00
_cell.angle_gamma   90.00
#
_symmetry.space_group_name_H-M   'P 1'
#
loop_
_entity.id
_entity.type
_entity.pdbx_description
1 polymer ?
#
loop_
_entity_poly.entity_id
_entity_poly.type
_entity_poly.pdbx_seq_one_letter_code
_entity_poly.pdbx_strand_id
1 'polypeptide(L)'
;MTDKYNLNYEEYDFLDSIYVPEDTLLVKTLRKVYEEETSLDGTPLSSGGATYARALDNCVAFGAIFPGKPETEHQANEYLIVEDIIKATQIYALSIYELLKI
;
A
#
# COMPACT_ATOMS: atom_id res chain seq x y z
N MET A 1 4.86 -21.23 27.99
CA MET A 1 3.94 -20.15 28.43
C MET A 1 2.49 -20.67 28.49
N THR A 2 2.03 -21.44 27.51
CA THR A 2 0.70 -22.06 27.45
C THR A 2 0.50 -23.17 28.49
N ASP A 3 1.53 -23.96 28.79
CA ASP A 3 1.48 -25.04 29.81
C ASP A 3 1.14 -24.52 31.21
N LYS A 4 1.57 -23.30 31.54
CA LYS A 4 1.29 -22.65 32.83
C LYS A 4 -0.21 -22.40 33.04
N TYR A 5 -0.97 -22.25 31.96
CA TYR A 5 -2.40 -21.95 31.98
C TYR A 5 -3.25 -23.11 31.43
N ASN A 6 -2.63 -24.28 31.18
CA ASN A 6 -3.30 -25.45 30.62
C ASN A 6 -4.05 -25.15 29.30
N LEU A 7 -3.44 -24.31 28.46
CA LEU A 7 -3.92 -23.95 27.12
C LEU A 7 -3.11 -24.69 26.05
N ASN A 8 -3.74 -24.93 24.90
CA ASN A 8 -3.07 -25.44 23.70
C ASN A 8 -3.04 -24.34 22.65
N TYR A 9 -1.89 -24.17 21.99
CA TYR A 9 -1.72 -23.27 20.85
C TYR A 9 -1.58 -24.10 19.58
N GLU A 10 -2.26 -23.68 18.52
CA GLU A 10 -2.14 -24.24 17.18
C GLU A 10 -2.07 -23.08 16.19
N GLU A 11 -1.06 -23.10 15.31
CA GLU A 11 -0.92 -22.14 14.22
C GLU A 11 -1.59 -22.72 12.98
N TYR A 12 -2.54 -21.97 12.39
CA TYR A 12 -3.25 -22.40 11.19
C TYR A 12 -2.69 -21.80 9.90
N ASP A 13 -2.13 -20.59 9.97
CA ASP A 13 -1.62 -19.88 8.81
C ASP A 13 -0.55 -18.86 9.25
N PHE A 14 0.40 -18.60 8.35
CA PHE A 14 1.49 -17.66 8.55
C PHE A 14 1.87 -17.02 7.21
N LEU A 15 2.06 -15.70 7.24
CA LEU A 15 2.52 -14.94 6.09
C LEU A 15 3.72 -14.07 6.51
N ASP A 16 4.83 -14.24 5.79
CA ASP A 16 6.03 -13.44 6.01
C ASP A 16 5.78 -11.95 5.77
N SER A 17 6.55 -11.12 6.49
CA SER A 17 6.63 -9.69 6.22
C SER A 17 7.32 -9.44 4.88
N ILE A 18 6.90 -8.38 4.19
CA ILE A 18 7.54 -7.95 2.95
C ILE A 18 8.29 -6.64 3.14
N TYR A 19 9.42 -6.50 2.47
CA TYR A 19 10.21 -5.29 2.46
C TYR A 19 10.76 -5.04 1.06
N VAL A 20 10.58 -3.82 0.57
CA VAL A 20 11.15 -3.35 -0.70
C VAL A 20 11.95 -2.08 -0.38
N PRO A 21 13.23 -1.99 -0.76
CA PRO A 21 14.02 -0.79 -0.57
C PRO A 21 13.40 0.43 -1.26
N GLU A 22 13.40 1.58 -0.59
CA GLU A 22 12.84 2.82 -1.13
C GLU A 22 13.62 3.35 -2.34
N ASP A 23 14.87 2.93 -2.49
CA ASP A 23 15.78 3.38 -3.53
C ASP A 23 15.65 2.59 -4.84
N THR A 24 14.74 1.60 -4.89
CA THR A 24 14.40 0.88 -6.11
C THR A 24 13.81 1.79 -7.17
N LEU A 25 14.02 1.43 -8.44
CA LEU A 25 13.45 2.13 -9.59
C LEU A 25 11.92 2.25 -9.48
N LEU A 26 11.26 1.17 -9.08
CA LEU A 26 9.80 1.15 -8.92
C LEU A 26 9.35 2.21 -7.91
N VAL A 27 9.87 2.16 -6.68
CA VAL A 27 9.43 3.05 -5.61
C VAL A 27 9.75 4.51 -5.93
N LYS A 28 10.94 4.80 -6.46
CA LYS A 28 11.32 6.16 -6.90
C LYS A 28 10.38 6.71 -7.97
N THR A 29 10.00 5.90 -8.97
CA THR A 29 9.10 6.35 -10.04
C THR A 29 7.69 6.62 -9.51
N LEU A 30 7.13 5.70 -8.71
CA LEU A 30 5.79 5.88 -8.13
C LEU A 30 5.75 7.11 -7.20
N ARG A 31 6.76 7.28 -6.35
CA ARG A 31 6.91 8.43 -5.47
C ARG A 31 6.98 9.75 -6.26
N LYS A 32 7.81 9.80 -7.30
CA LYS A 32 7.95 11.00 -8.14
C LYS A 32 6.59 11.41 -8.73
N VAL A 33 5.87 10.47 -9.35
CA VAL A 33 4.56 10.77 -9.94
C VAL A 33 3.56 11.23 -8.88
N TYR A 34 3.55 10.59 -7.70
CA TYR A 34 2.71 11.04 -6.59
C TYR A 34 3.01 12.47 -6.16
N GLU A 35 4.28 12.80 -5.92
CA GLU A 35 4.72 14.15 -5.49
C GLU A 35 4.41 15.21 -6.55
N GLU A 36 4.65 14.92 -7.84
CA GLU A 36 4.33 15.84 -8.95
C GLU A 36 2.82 16.09 -9.07
N GLU A 37 2.01 15.05 -8.94
CA GLU A 37 0.56 15.15 -9.11
C GLU A 37 -0.17 15.73 -7.90
N THR A 38 0.38 15.62 -6.70
CA THR A 38 -0.29 16.02 -5.46
C THR A 38 0.36 17.21 -4.76
N SER A 39 1.64 17.49 -5.04
CA SER A 39 2.48 18.40 -4.25
C SER A 39 2.56 18.05 -2.76
N LEU A 40 2.25 16.80 -2.39
CA LEU A 40 2.34 16.27 -1.03
C LEU A 40 3.64 15.47 -0.84
N ASP A 41 4.01 15.21 0.40
CA ASP A 41 5.15 14.34 0.73
C ASP A 41 4.86 12.89 0.34
N GLY A 42 5.67 12.34 -0.56
CA GLY A 42 5.57 10.97 -1.06
C GLY A 42 6.47 9.96 -0.34
N THR A 43 7.00 10.31 0.84
CA THR A 43 7.84 9.40 1.65
C THR A 43 7.09 8.08 1.94
N PRO A 44 7.63 6.92 1.50
CA PRO A 44 6.98 5.63 1.70
C PRO A 44 6.82 5.27 3.18
N LEU A 45 5.72 4.59 3.51
CA LEU A 45 5.43 4.11 4.86
C LEU A 45 5.23 2.59 4.87
N SER A 46 5.56 1.96 5.99
CA SER A 46 5.20 0.56 6.25
C SER A 46 3.81 0.47 6.87
N SER A 47 2.96 -0.43 6.39
CA SER A 47 1.67 -0.74 6.99
C SER A 47 1.55 -2.22 7.36
N GLY A 48 0.69 -2.53 8.33
CA GLY A 48 0.38 -3.92 8.73
C GLY A 48 -0.63 -4.62 7.82
N GLY A 49 -1.06 -3.97 6.73
CA GLY A 49 -2.05 -4.51 5.81
C GLY A 49 -1.49 -5.67 5.00
N ALA A 50 -2.23 -6.78 4.94
CA ALA A 50 -1.82 -7.95 4.17
C ALA A 50 -2.16 -7.81 2.68
N THR A 51 -1.41 -6.97 1.97
CA THR A 51 -1.69 -6.66 0.55
C THR A 51 -1.15 -7.72 -0.42
N TYR A 52 -1.67 -7.73 -1.65
CA TYR A 52 -1.19 -8.59 -2.74
C TYR A 52 0.26 -8.31 -3.17
N ALA A 53 0.87 -7.20 -2.74
CA ALA A 53 2.26 -6.89 -3.05
C ALA A 53 3.23 -8.02 -2.63
N ARG A 54 2.86 -8.83 -1.63
CA ARG A 54 3.65 -9.99 -1.19
C ARG A 54 3.73 -11.14 -2.17
N ALA A 55 2.82 -11.19 -3.14
CA ALA A 55 2.78 -12.29 -4.10
C ALA A 55 3.89 -12.19 -5.16
N LEU A 56 4.57 -11.04 -5.26
CA LEU A 56 5.55 -10.74 -6.29
C LEU A 56 6.77 -10.04 -5.69
N ASP A 57 7.97 -10.41 -6.16
CA ASP A 57 9.18 -9.65 -5.85
C ASP A 57 9.09 -8.24 -6.46
N ASN A 58 9.69 -7.26 -5.79
CA ASN A 58 9.72 -5.87 -6.24
C ASN A 58 8.32 -5.32 -6.55
N CYS A 59 7.35 -5.59 -5.68
CA CYS A 59 6.00 -5.07 -5.75
C CYS A 59 5.65 -4.35 -4.44
N VAL A 60 4.90 -3.26 -4.54
CA VAL A 60 4.52 -2.43 -3.39
C VAL A 60 3.04 -2.10 -3.43
N ALA A 61 2.45 -1.85 -2.26
CA ALA A 61 1.12 -1.28 -2.17
C ALA A 61 1.17 0.20 -2.54
N PHE A 62 0.31 0.63 -3.47
CA PHE A 62 0.20 2.00 -3.92
C PHE A 62 -1.29 2.31 -4.16
N GLY A 63 -1.84 3.26 -3.41
CA GLY A 63 -3.28 3.31 -3.12
C GLY A 63 -3.91 4.70 -3.17
N ALA A 64 -5.23 4.73 -3.09
CA ALA A 64 -6.08 5.90 -3.31
C ALA A 64 -6.49 6.66 -2.03
N ILE A 65 -6.00 6.26 -0.85
CA ILE A 65 -6.29 6.96 0.41
C ILE A 65 -5.23 8.05 0.59
N PHE A 66 -5.63 9.31 0.39
CA PHE A 66 -4.76 10.47 0.56
C PHE A 66 -4.67 10.90 2.03
N PRO A 67 -3.61 11.62 2.44
CA PRO A 67 -3.47 12.12 3.81
C PRO A 67 -4.71 12.88 4.32
N GLY A 68 -5.20 12.50 5.49
CA GLY A 68 -6.36 13.12 6.14
C GLY A 68 -7.72 12.68 5.60
N LYS A 69 -7.77 11.75 4.65
CA LYS A 69 -9.02 11.14 4.19
C LYS A 69 -9.49 10.05 5.15
N PRO A 70 -10.81 9.81 5.26
CA PRO A 70 -11.33 8.77 6.15
C PRO A 70 -10.98 7.38 5.64
N GLU A 71 -10.41 6.56 6.53
CA GLU A 71 -10.23 5.12 6.36
C GLU A 71 -11.52 4.42 6.78
N THR A 72 -12.23 3.84 5.82
CA THR A 72 -13.54 3.19 6.04
C THR A 72 -13.58 1.73 5.63
N GLU A 73 -12.45 1.20 5.14
CA GLU A 73 -12.29 -0.21 4.80
C GLU A 73 -12.65 -1.10 6.00
N HIS A 74 -13.44 -2.16 5.72
CA HIS A 74 -13.93 -3.10 6.74
C HIS A 74 -14.86 -2.49 7.80
N GLN A 75 -15.35 -1.26 7.61
CA GLN A 75 -16.30 -0.61 8.51
C GLN A 75 -17.70 -0.52 7.89
N ALA A 76 -18.71 -0.25 8.74
CA ALA A 76 -20.07 -0.04 8.26
C ALA A 76 -20.16 1.24 7.41
N ASN A 77 -20.93 1.18 6.33
CA ASN A 77 -21.08 2.26 5.35
C ASN A 77 -19.76 2.62 4.65
N GLU A 78 -18.91 1.63 4.34
CA GLU A 78 -17.70 1.81 3.52
C GLU A 78 -17.99 2.60 2.23
N TYR A 79 -17.16 3.61 1.95
CA TYR A 79 -17.33 4.47 0.77
C TYR A 79 -15.99 5.01 0.27
N LEU A 80 -16.05 5.58 -0.94
CA LEU A 80 -14.93 6.27 -1.56
C LEU A 80 -15.36 7.68 -1.96
N ILE A 81 -14.42 8.62 -1.89
CA ILE A 81 -14.62 9.99 -2.37
C ILE A 81 -14.34 9.98 -3.88
N VAL A 82 -15.34 10.39 -4.67
CA VAL A 82 -15.27 10.34 -6.14
C VAL A 82 -14.07 11.11 -6.69
N GLU A 83 -13.81 12.30 -6.15
CA GLU A 83 -12.65 13.13 -6.55
C GLU A 83 -11.32 12.42 -6.29
N ASP A 84 -11.20 11.73 -5.15
CA ASP A 84 -9.98 11.01 -4.77
C ASP A 84 -9.74 9.82 -5.72
N ILE A 85 -10.80 9.09 -6.08
CA ILE A 85 -10.68 7.98 -7.03
C ILE A 85 -10.30 8.45 -8.43
N ILE A 86 -10.87 9.57 -8.88
CA ILE A 86 -10.48 10.17 -10.17
C ILE A 86 -9.00 10.58 -10.12
N LYS A 87 -8.55 11.24 -9.05
CA LYS A 87 -7.15 11.65 -8.90
C LYS A 87 -6.20 10.45 -8.81
N ALA A 88 -6.54 9.44 -8.03
CA ALA A 88 -5.75 8.21 -7.93
C ALA A 88 -5.64 7.51 -9.30
N THR A 89 -6.73 7.47 -10.08
CA THR A 89 -6.72 6.89 -11.43
C THR A 89 -5.73 7.62 -12.35
N GLN A 90 -5.69 8.96 -12.29
CA GLN A 90 -4.72 9.76 -13.05
C GLN A 90 -3.28 9.42 -12.62
N ILE A 91 -3.02 9.36 -11.31
CA ILE A 91 -1.71 8.99 -10.75
C ILE A 91 -1.29 7.59 -11.20
N TYR A 92 -2.20 6.62 -11.20
CA TYR A 92 -1.90 5.26 -11.67
C TYR A 92 -1.56 5.22 -13.16
N ALA A 93 -2.34 5.92 -13.99
CA ALA A 93 -2.09 5.99 -15.43
C ALA A 93 -0.73 6.61 -15.74
N LEU A 94 -0.39 7.72 -15.08
CA LEU A 94 0.92 8.37 -15.23
C LEU A 94 2.05 7.51 -14.68
N SER A 95 1.85 6.82 -13.55
CA SER A 95 2.83 5.90 -12.97
C SER A 95 3.19 4.77 -13.94
N ILE A 96 2.18 4.13 -14.52
CA ILE A 96 2.37 3.08 -15.52
C ILE A 96 3.07 3.66 -16.76
N TYR A 97 2.64 4.83 -17.23
CA TYR A 97 3.24 5.49 -18.38
C TYR A 97 4.73 5.81 -18.16
N GLU A 98 5.11 6.36 -17.01
CA GLU A 98 6.51 6.64 -16.67
C GLU A 98 7.33 5.36 -16.54
N LEU A 99 6.77 4.29 -15.95
CA LEU A 99 7.43 3.00 -15.84
C LEU A 99 7.70 2.35 -17.21
N LEU A 100 6.86 2.59 -18.22
CA LEU A 100 7.02 2.05 -19.58
C LEU A 100 8.07 2.80 -20.42
N LYS A 101 8.56 3.97 -19.99
CA LYS A 101 9.60 4.74 -20.71
C LYS A 101 11.02 4.24 -20.46
N ILE A 102 11.17 3.34 -19.49
CA ILE A 102 12.46 2.85 -18.98
C ILE A 102 12.81 1.56 -19.70
#